data_AF-A0A4Q2JS57-F1
#
_entry.id   AF-A0A4Q2JS57-F1
#
_cell.length_a   1.000
_cell.length_b   1.000
_cell.length_c   1.000
_cell.angle_alpha   90.00
_cell.angle_beta   90.00
_cell.angle_gamma   90.00
#
_symmetry.space_group_name_H-M   'P 1'
#
loop_
_entity.id
_entity.type
_entity.pdbx_description
1 polymer ?
#
loop_
_entity_poly.entity_id
_entity_poly.type
_entity_poly.pdbx_seq_one_letter_code
_entity_poly.pdbx_strand_id
1 'polypeptide(L)'
;MPLLALALPVLAAEIWLMDSHDAWPVMAATTAVVIAAIFVAWVGYRRANASISRYGIVERGFFGGVSTVAARDVAGVLRVHLYRANSLDTTQELFVVERTGRGAFRMRGRFWDEATMDRVAEVLGVEETVGSEPMTLADLREANPRLLYWFERRSLTR
;
A
#
# COMPACT_ATOMS: atom_id res chain seq x y z
N MET A 1 1.95 9.29 16.24
CA MET A 1 1.03 10.22 16.94
C MET A 1 -0.04 10.88 16.04
N PRO A 2 -0.56 10.30 14.93
CA PRO A 2 -1.66 10.93 14.18
C PRO A 2 -3.06 10.64 14.76
N LEU A 3 -3.22 9.54 15.50
CA LEU A 3 -4.51 9.12 16.07
C LEU A 3 -5.03 10.09 17.14
N LEU A 4 -4.15 10.62 17.99
CA LEU A 4 -4.53 11.58 19.03
C LEU A 4 -5.03 12.90 18.42
N ALA A 5 -4.42 13.37 17.34
CA ALA A 5 -4.83 14.61 16.67
C ALA A 5 -6.22 14.50 16.00
N LEU A 6 -6.64 13.29 15.64
CA LEU A 6 -7.97 13.01 15.08
C LEU A 6 -9.01 12.77 16.17
N ALA A 7 -8.61 12.16 17.29
CA ALA A 7 -9.49 11.88 18.41
C ALA A 7 -9.81 13.12 19.25
N LEU A 8 -8.85 14.04 19.43
CA LEU A 8 -9.00 15.22 20.29
C LEU A 8 -10.17 16.14 19.91
N PRO A 9 -10.36 16.53 18.63
CA PRO A 9 -11.49 17.38 18.23
C PRO A 9 -12.84 16.69 18.42
N VAL A 10 -12.90 15.37 18.19
CA VAL A 10 -14.12 14.56 18.37
C VAL A 10 -14.47 14.49 19.85
N LEU A 11 -13.51 14.17 20.71
CA LEU A 11 -13.70 14.11 22.16
C LEU A 11 -14.04 15.48 22.75
N ALA A 12 -13.42 16.55 22.26
CA ALA A 12 -13.73 17.92 22.67
C ALA A 12 -15.15 18.34 22.26
N ALA A 13 -15.61 17.95 21.06
CA ALA A 13 -16.98 18.19 20.61
C ALA A 13 -18.00 17.39 21.44
N GLU A 14 -17.68 16.13 21.80
CA GLU A 14 -18.52 15.32 22.68
C GLU A 14 -18.64 15.91 24.10
N ILE A 15 -17.52 16.35 24.69
CA ILE A 15 -17.51 17.02 25.99
C ILE A 15 -18.28 18.35 25.95
N TRP A 16 -18.19 19.10 24.85
CA TRP A 16 -18.94 20.35 24.68
C TRP A 16 -20.45 20.11 24.56
N LEU A 17 -20.87 18.95 24.06
CA LEU A 17 -22.28 18.55 23.94
C LEU A 17 -22.88 18.05 25.28
N MET A 18 -22.07 17.77 26.30
CA MET A 18 -22.51 17.22 27.60
C MET A 18 -23.34 18.20 28.45
N ASP A 19 -23.44 19.48 28.06
CA ASP A 19 -24.26 20.48 28.78
C ASP A 19 -25.78 20.27 28.54
N SER A 20 -26.14 19.40 27.57
CA SER A 20 -27.52 19.01 27.30
C SER A 20 -27.77 17.58 27.80
N HIS A 21 -28.61 17.43 28.83
CA HIS A 21 -28.98 16.12 29.42
C HIS A 21 -29.51 15.08 28.40
N ASP A 22 -29.91 15.51 27.19
CA ASP A 22 -30.43 14.68 26.09
C ASP A 22 -29.38 14.21 25.05
N ALA A 23 -28.11 14.63 25.15
CA ALA A 23 -27.10 14.36 24.11
C ALA A 23 -26.38 13.00 24.22
N TRP A 24 -26.58 12.26 25.32
CA TRP A 24 -25.92 10.97 25.59
C TRP A 24 -26.07 9.91 24.47
N PRO A 25 -27.25 9.73 23.82
CA PRO A 25 -27.39 8.75 22.75
C PRO A 25 -26.54 9.07 21.52
N VAL A 26 -26.35 10.35 21.21
CA VAL A 26 -25.54 10.83 20.07
C VAL A 26 -24.06 10.58 20.35
N MET A 27 -23.62 10.84 21.57
CA MET A 27 -22.25 10.55 22.01
C MET A 27 -21.96 9.04 21.95
N ALA A 28 -22.84 8.22 22.53
CA ALA A 28 -22.72 6.77 22.51
C ALA A 28 -22.68 6.21 21.08
N ALA A 29 -23.53 6.73 20.19
CA ALA A 29 -23.53 6.34 18.78
C ALA A 29 -22.22 6.74 18.08
N THR A 30 -21.74 7.96 18.30
CA THR A 30 -20.52 8.48 17.66
C THR A 30 -19.29 7.70 18.11
N THR A 31 -19.14 7.51 19.43
CA THR A 31 -18.08 6.68 20.01
C THR A 31 -18.15 5.24 19.47
N ALA A 32 -19.34 4.63 19.40
CA ALA A 32 -19.49 3.29 18.85
C ALA A 32 -19.07 3.20 17.38
N VAL A 33 -19.41 4.20 16.55
CA VAL A 33 -19.01 4.26 15.14
C VAL A 33 -17.49 4.40 15.01
N VAL A 34 -16.85 5.26 15.81
CA VAL A 34 -15.39 5.43 15.80
C VAL A 34 -14.68 4.14 16.22
N ILE A 35 -15.15 3.48 17.28
CA ILE A 35 -14.59 2.19 17.73
C ILE A 35 -14.77 1.12 16.65
N ALA A 36 -15.94 1.04 16.03
CA ALA A 36 -16.21 0.10 14.95
C ALA A 36 -15.27 0.34 13.75
N ALA A 37 -15.05 1.59 13.35
CA ALA A 37 -14.14 1.95 12.27
C ALA A 37 -12.68 1.55 12.59
N ILE A 38 -12.22 1.82 13.82
CA ILE A 38 -10.88 1.40 14.28
C ILE A 38 -10.76 -0.12 14.26
N PHE A 39 -11.77 -0.84 14.75
CA PHE A 39 -11.77 -2.31 14.78
C PHE A 39 -11.73 -2.91 13.37
N VAL A 40 -12.56 -2.41 12.45
CA VAL A 40 -12.55 -2.83 11.05
C VAL A 40 -11.18 -2.57 10.42
N ALA A 41 -10.59 -1.40 10.66
CA ALA A 41 -9.28 -1.07 10.13
C ALA A 41 -8.18 -1.99 10.70
N TRP A 42 -8.23 -2.30 11.99
CA TRP A 42 -7.29 -3.21 12.64
C TRP A 42 -7.41 -4.64 12.13
N VAL A 43 -8.63 -5.16 11.95
CA VAL A 43 -8.87 -6.49 11.36
C VAL A 43 -8.39 -6.52 9.91
N GLY A 44 -8.68 -5.49 9.12
CA GLY A 44 -8.19 -5.36 7.74
C GLY A 44 -6.67 -5.36 7.67
N TYR A 45 -6.01 -4.62 8.57
CA TYR A 45 -4.56 -4.58 8.67
C TYR A 45 -3.94 -5.94 9.01
N ARG A 46 -4.49 -6.65 10.01
CA ARG A 46 -3.97 -7.99 10.39
C ARG A 46 -4.23 -9.06 9.34
N ARG A 47 -5.25 -8.89 8.51
CA ARG A 47 -5.58 -9.82 7.41
C ARG A 47 -4.81 -9.52 6.14
N ALA A 48 -4.28 -8.31 5.98
CA ALA A 48 -3.50 -7.94 4.81
C ALA A 48 -2.17 -8.70 4.83
N ASN A 49 -1.99 -9.62 3.89
CA ASN A 49 -0.77 -10.41 3.77
C ASN A 49 -0.44 -10.60 2.29
N ALA A 50 0.85 -10.56 1.97
CA ALA A 50 1.34 -10.99 0.67
C ALA A 50 2.26 -12.18 0.89
N SER A 51 2.03 -13.25 0.14
CA SER A 51 2.87 -14.45 0.13
C SER A 51 3.35 -14.73 -1.28
N ILE A 52 4.65 -14.89 -1.43
CA ILE A 52 5.31 -15.25 -2.69
C ILE A 52 5.80 -16.69 -2.58
N SER A 53 5.59 -17.47 -3.63
CA SER A 53 6.06 -18.85 -3.72
C SER A 53 6.45 -19.18 -5.15
N ARG A 54 7.08 -20.34 -5.36
CA ARG A 54 7.38 -20.90 -6.69
C ARG A 54 6.16 -21.05 -7.61
N TYR A 55 4.95 -21.09 -7.04
CA TYR A 55 3.71 -21.25 -7.81
C TYR A 55 3.12 -19.91 -8.23
N GLY A 56 3.56 -18.80 -7.62
CA GLY A 56 3.04 -17.48 -7.87
C GLY A 56 2.90 -16.65 -6.59
N ILE A 57 2.14 -15.57 -6.73
CA ILE A 57 1.93 -14.55 -5.72
C ILE A 57 0.47 -14.57 -5.29
N VAL A 58 0.25 -14.55 -3.99
CA VAL A 58 -1.07 -14.36 -3.38
C VAL A 58 -1.02 -13.11 -2.52
N GLU A 59 -1.82 -12.13 -2.86
CA GLU A 59 -2.00 -10.90 -2.09
C GLU A 59 -3.41 -10.88 -1.53
N ARG A 60 -3.53 -10.72 -0.22
CA ARG A 60 -4.77 -10.37 0.46
C ARG A 60 -4.72 -8.89 0.80
N GLY A 61 -5.56 -8.12 0.13
CA GLY A 61 -5.69 -6.68 0.34
C GLY A 61 -6.43 -6.34 1.63
N PHE A 62 -6.28 -5.09 2.06
CA PHE A 62 -6.89 -4.55 3.29
C PHE A 62 -8.42 -4.70 3.35
N PHE A 63 -9.10 -4.55 2.21
CA PHE A 63 -10.55 -4.70 2.10
C PHE A 63 -11.01 -6.15 1.86
N GLY A 64 -10.13 -7.14 2.07
CA GLY A 64 -10.46 -8.56 1.93
C GLY A 64 -10.41 -9.12 0.51
N GLY A 65 -10.12 -8.29 -0.49
CA GLY A 65 -9.85 -8.77 -1.86
C GLY A 65 -8.63 -9.68 -1.89
N VAL A 66 -8.74 -10.82 -2.57
CA VAL A 66 -7.61 -11.73 -2.79
C VAL A 66 -7.23 -11.66 -4.26
N SER A 67 -6.00 -11.26 -4.55
CA SER A 67 -5.39 -11.30 -5.87
C SER A 67 -4.42 -12.46 -5.94
N THR A 68 -4.52 -13.28 -6.97
CA THR A 68 -3.62 -14.42 -7.21
C THR A 68 -3.04 -14.31 -8.60
N VAL A 69 -1.72 -14.32 -8.70
CA VAL A 69 -0.98 -14.30 -9.97
C VAL A 69 -0.12 -15.56 -10.02
N ALA A 70 -0.37 -16.43 -11.00
CA ALA A 70 0.44 -17.64 -11.14
C ALA A 70 1.84 -17.29 -11.67
N ALA A 71 2.86 -18.05 -11.26
CA ALA A 71 4.24 -17.81 -11.70
C ALA A 71 4.40 -17.84 -13.23
N ARG A 72 3.61 -18.67 -13.92
CA ARG A 72 3.59 -18.72 -15.40
C ARG A 72 3.14 -17.41 -16.05
N ASP A 73 2.31 -16.63 -15.35
CA ASP A 73 1.75 -15.37 -15.82
C ASP A 73 2.66 -14.19 -15.46
N VAL A 74 3.73 -14.43 -14.69
CA VAL A 74 4.80 -13.47 -14.42
C VAL A 74 5.74 -13.42 -15.63
N ALA A 75 6.02 -12.21 -16.12
CA ALA A 75 6.97 -11.97 -17.21
C ALA A 75 8.39 -11.78 -16.68
N GLY A 76 8.53 -11.10 -15.54
CA GLY A 76 9.82 -10.75 -14.96
C GLY A 76 9.67 -9.87 -13.73
N VAL A 77 10.81 -9.54 -13.15
CA VAL A 77 10.92 -8.61 -12.02
C VAL A 77 11.65 -7.36 -12.49
N LEU A 78 11.11 -6.19 -12.20
CA LEU A 78 11.70 -4.89 -12.55
C LEU A 78 12.08 -4.16 -11.27
N ARG A 79 13.36 -3.88 -11.09
CA ARG A 79 13.87 -3.04 -10.00
C ARG A 79 14.07 -1.61 -10.49
N VAL A 80 13.48 -0.64 -9.79
CA VAL A 80 13.57 0.78 -10.13
C VAL A 80 14.05 1.56 -8.92
N HIS A 81 14.96 2.50 -9.14
CA HIS A 81 15.34 3.49 -8.13
C HIS A 81 14.39 4.69 -8.24
N LEU A 82 13.63 4.96 -7.18
CA LEU A 82 12.74 6.11 -7.14
C LEU A 82 13.26 7.19 -6.20
N TYR A 83 13.27 8.43 -6.67
CA TYR A 83 13.50 9.58 -5.80
C TYR A 83 12.37 9.70 -4.77
N ARG A 84 12.75 9.92 -3.52
CA ARG A 84 11.80 10.24 -2.45
C ARG A 84 11.24 11.64 -2.68
N ALA A 85 9.94 11.81 -2.43
CA ALA A 85 9.31 13.13 -2.49
C ALA A 85 10.07 14.14 -1.61
N ASN A 86 10.51 15.25 -2.21
CA ASN A 86 11.29 16.31 -1.58
C ASN A 86 12.66 15.89 -0.98
N SER A 87 13.29 14.83 -1.48
CA SER A 87 14.68 14.50 -1.15
C SER A 87 15.46 14.03 -2.40
N LEU A 88 16.78 14.20 -2.37
CA LEU A 88 17.70 13.58 -3.32
C LEU A 88 17.95 12.10 -3.02
N ASP A 89 17.46 11.60 -1.88
CA ASP A 89 17.54 10.19 -1.54
C ASP A 89 16.71 9.35 -2.51
N THR A 90 17.32 8.26 -2.98
CA THR A 90 16.62 7.24 -3.77
C THR A 90 16.26 6.05 -2.89
N THR A 91 15.13 5.42 -3.19
CA THR A 91 14.74 4.15 -2.59
C THR A 91 14.54 3.14 -3.71
N GLN A 92 15.05 1.93 -3.49
CA GLN A 92 14.80 0.82 -4.41
C GLN A 92 13.36 0.35 -4.27
N GLU A 93 12.72 0.09 -5.40
CA GLU A 93 11.44 -0.57 -5.43
C GLU A 93 11.47 -1.70 -6.46
N LEU A 94 10.91 -2.83 -6.07
CA LEU A 94 10.81 -4.03 -6.89
C LEU A 94 9.38 -4.19 -7.38
N PHE A 95 9.18 -4.34 -8.68
CA PHE A 95 7.89 -4.61 -9.30
C PHE A 95 7.90 -5.99 -9.92
N VAL A 96 6.95 -6.84 -9.52
CA VAL A 96 6.68 -8.08 -10.26
C VAL A 96 5.74 -7.75 -11.40
N VAL A 97 6.16 -8.02 -12.63
CA VAL A 97 5.44 -7.65 -13.84
C VAL A 97 4.76 -8.88 -14.43
N GLU A 98 3.46 -8.80 -14.65
CA GLU A 98 2.70 -9.82 -15.38
C GLU A 98 3.02 -9.76 -16.88
N ARG A 99 2.79 -10.87 -17.59
CA ARG A 99 2.83 -10.93 -19.06
C ARG A 99 1.87 -9.96 -19.74
N THR A 100 0.84 -9.49 -19.02
CA THR A 100 -0.08 -8.45 -19.49
C THR A 100 0.52 -7.04 -19.44
N GLY A 101 1.74 -6.88 -18.90
CA GLY A 101 2.41 -5.61 -18.66
C GLY A 101 1.89 -4.85 -17.44
N ARG A 102 1.16 -5.53 -16.54
CA ARG A 102 0.64 -4.97 -15.29
C ARG A 102 1.58 -5.28 -14.13
N GLY A 103 1.65 -4.38 -13.15
CA GLY A 103 2.32 -4.67 -11.88
C GLY A 103 1.44 -5.62 -11.05
N ALA A 104 1.91 -6.85 -10.85
CA ALA A 104 1.27 -7.84 -9.97
C ALA A 104 1.50 -7.52 -8.50
N PHE A 105 2.73 -7.11 -8.17
CA PHE A 105 3.14 -6.88 -6.80
C PHE A 105 4.27 -5.84 -6.75
N ARG A 106 4.35 -5.08 -5.66
CA ARG A 106 5.37 -4.04 -5.47
C ARG A 106 5.97 -4.14 -4.08
N MET A 107 7.29 -4.34 -4.00
CA MET A 107 8.05 -4.22 -2.77
C MET A 107 8.72 -2.86 -2.71
N ARG A 108 8.59 -2.18 -1.57
CA ARG A 108 9.19 -0.86 -1.33
C ARG A 108 10.39 -1.03 -0.41
N GLY A 109 11.57 -0.57 -0.82
CA GLY A 109 12.82 -0.68 -0.04
C GLY A 109 12.78 -0.02 1.33
N ARG A 110 11.80 0.86 1.60
CA ARG A 110 11.54 1.38 2.95
C ARG A 110 11.02 0.33 3.95
N PHE A 111 10.51 -0.80 3.45
CA PHE A 111 9.91 -1.86 4.26
C PHE A 111 10.64 -3.20 4.10
N TRP A 112 11.41 -3.35 3.03
CA TRP A 112 12.07 -4.60 2.67
C TRP A 112 13.55 -4.32 2.42
N ASP A 113 14.41 -5.19 2.94
CA ASP A 113 15.84 -5.17 2.68
C ASP A 113 16.15 -5.73 1.28
N GLU A 114 17.31 -5.33 0.74
CA GLU A 114 17.74 -5.71 -0.60
C GLU A 114 17.85 -7.23 -0.76
N ALA A 115 18.39 -7.91 0.25
CA ALA A 115 18.52 -9.37 0.25
C ALA A 115 17.17 -10.11 0.12
N THR A 116 16.08 -9.56 0.68
CA THR A 116 14.74 -10.16 0.49
C THR A 116 14.19 -9.85 -0.89
N MET A 117 14.49 -8.68 -1.46
CA MET A 117 14.09 -8.33 -2.82
C MET A 117 14.81 -9.20 -3.87
N ASP A 118 16.11 -9.47 -3.70
CA ASP A 118 16.91 -10.33 -4.58
C ASP A 118 16.34 -11.76 -4.69
N ARG A 119 15.82 -12.29 -3.57
CA ARG A 119 15.23 -13.64 -3.54
C ARG A 119 13.95 -13.77 -4.35
N VAL A 120 13.26 -12.69 -4.68
CA VAL A 120 11.97 -12.77 -5.40
C VAL A 120 12.14 -13.32 -6.80
N ALA A 121 13.15 -12.84 -7.52
CA ALA A 121 13.46 -13.31 -8.87
C ALA A 121 13.83 -14.80 -8.85
N GLU A 122 14.64 -15.21 -7.87
CA GLU A 122 15.03 -16.61 -7.65
C GLU A 122 13.80 -17.50 -7.36
N VAL A 123 12.95 -17.11 -6.41
CA VAL A 123 11.77 -17.89 -5.99
C VAL A 123 10.77 -18.05 -7.13
N LEU A 124 10.56 -17.01 -7.94
CA LEU A 124 9.66 -17.04 -9.09
C LEU A 124 10.28 -17.68 -10.33
N GLY A 125 11.61 -17.84 -10.37
CA GLY A 125 12.34 -18.40 -11.50
C GLY A 125 12.27 -17.51 -12.75
N VAL A 126 12.31 -16.18 -12.56
CA VAL A 126 12.21 -15.19 -13.64
C VAL A 126 13.40 -14.24 -13.63
N GLU A 127 13.66 -13.61 -14.78
CA GLU A 127 14.75 -12.65 -14.92
C GLU A 127 14.43 -11.34 -14.18
N GLU A 128 15.47 -10.77 -13.58
CA GLU A 128 15.42 -9.44 -12.98
C GLU A 128 16.03 -8.41 -13.94
N THR A 129 15.27 -7.36 -14.22
CA THR A 129 15.73 -6.18 -14.94
C THR A 129 15.93 -5.04 -13.96
N VAL A 130 17.12 -4.46 -13.93
CA VAL A 130 17.42 -3.28 -13.10
C VAL A 130 17.38 -2.03 -13.98
N GLY A 131 16.53 -1.07 -13.62
CA GLY A 131 16.47 0.24 -14.27
C GLY A 131 17.78 1.00 -14.06
N SER A 132 18.38 1.47 -15.14
CA SER A 132 19.70 2.11 -15.14
C SER A 132 19.70 3.51 -14.52
N GLU A 133 18.58 4.23 -14.58
CA GLU A 133 18.47 5.61 -14.14
C GLU A 133 17.42 5.75 -13.01
N PRO A 134 17.78 6.43 -11.91
CA PRO A 134 16.79 6.83 -10.91
C PRO A 134 15.78 7.78 -11.52
N MET A 135 14.51 7.51 -11.29
CA MET A 135 13.41 8.29 -11.84
C MET A 135 12.48 8.78 -10.75
N THR A 136 11.70 9.83 -11.01
CA THR A 136 10.66 10.25 -10.08
C THR A 136 9.43 9.35 -10.22
N LEU A 137 8.55 9.37 -9.21
CA LEU A 137 7.26 8.68 -9.33
C LEU A 137 6.39 9.26 -10.46
N ALA A 138 6.58 10.54 -10.82
CA ALA A 138 5.90 11.17 -11.94
C ALA A 138 6.38 10.57 -13.27
N ASP A 139 7.69 10.44 -13.45
CA ASP A 139 8.29 9.81 -14.64
C ASP A 139 7.85 8.36 -14.78
N LEU A 140 7.83 7.60 -13.66
CA LEU A 140 7.33 6.22 -13.66
C LEU A 140 5.85 6.14 -14.05
N ARG A 141 5.03 7.10 -13.59
CA ARG A 141 3.61 7.18 -13.94
C ARG A 141 3.40 7.48 -15.41
N GLU A 142 4.25 8.30 -16.01
CA GLU A 142 4.19 8.63 -17.43
C GLU A 142 4.70 7.48 -18.31
N ALA A 143 5.86 6.92 -17.98
CA ALA A 143 6.49 5.85 -18.74
C ALA A 143 5.74 4.51 -18.62
N ASN A 144 5.31 4.15 -17.40
CA ASN A 144 4.75 2.82 -17.11
C ASN A 144 3.58 2.86 -16.10
N PRO A 145 2.44 3.51 -16.42
CA PRO A 145 1.31 3.66 -15.50
C PRO A 145 0.69 2.32 -15.06
N ARG A 146 0.84 1.26 -15.86
CA ARG A 146 0.26 -0.06 -15.56
C ARG A 146 0.97 -0.80 -14.43
N LEU A 147 2.22 -0.41 -14.10
CA LEU A 147 2.95 -0.92 -12.95
C LEU A 147 2.41 -0.39 -11.62
N LEU A 148 1.72 0.74 -11.66
CA LEU A 148 1.16 1.41 -10.49
C LEU A 148 -0.26 0.92 -10.18
N TYR A 149 -0.64 1.01 -8.91
CA TYR A 149 -2.00 0.79 -8.46
C TYR A 149 -2.97 1.79 -9.12
N TRP A 150 -4.24 1.40 -9.27
CA TRP A 150 -5.24 2.21 -9.96
C TRP A 150 -5.36 3.64 -9.40
N PHE A 151 -5.19 3.82 -8.08
CA PHE A 151 -5.25 5.13 -7.42
C PHE A 151 -3.95 5.93 -7.57
N GLU A 152 -2.80 5.27 -7.76
CA GLU A 152 -1.50 5.94 -7.98
C GLU A 152 -1.31 6.40 -9.44
N ARG A 153 -2.15 5.91 -10.36
CA ARG A 153 -2.14 6.25 -11.79
C ARG A 153 -2.60 7.67 -12.09
N ARG A 154 -3.40 8.29 -11.21
CA ARG A 154 -3.85 9.66 -11.40
C ARG A 154 -3.03 10.60 -10.53
N SER A 155 -2.43 11.62 -11.16
CA SER A 155 -1.96 12.79 -10.44
C SER A 155 -3.17 13.52 -9.87
N LEU A 156 -3.17 13.82 -8.55
CA LEU A 156 -4.13 14.74 -7.94
C LEU A 156 -3.74 16.21 -8.16
N THR A 157 -2.56 16.45 -8.76
CA THR A 157 -2.06 17.79 -9.04
C THR A 157 -2.52 18.21 -10.42
N ARG A 158 -3.34 19.26 -10.46
CA ARG A 158 -3.65 20.08 -11.63
C ARG A 158 -3.00 21.44 -11.43
#